data_AF-A0A9D8Q220-F1
#
_entry.id   AF-A0A9D8Q220-F1
#
_cell.length_a   1.000
_cell.length_b   1.000
_cell.length_c   1.000
_cell.angle_alpha   90.00
_cell.angle_beta   90.00
_cell.angle_gamma   90.00
#
_symmetry.space_group_name_H-M   'P 1'
#
loop_
_entity.id
_entity.type
_entity.pdbx_description
1 polymer ?
#
loop_
_entity_poly.entity_id
_entity_poly.type
_entity_poly.pdbx_seq_one_letter_code
_entity_poly.pdbx_strand_id
1 'polypeptide(L)'
;MPERVKNRLFVRRKARRTRTRLRVPIAAAPGGGRLRIALRVSGGLGDFIVIARFIRDLAAACEEFEFDVFATNPKVAAFAFSLVSGYGATFEEFLFRRSLGGYDLALIANQTVLFDDASARWDRIASYPLLARALHRMERVRADGLEIFVERHPYFDGFMARRAVYMNESRRTFLHHMAGLEYKGDRLVVPAVIPKEFPVRGPFVTVHNGFDTSVKIHGGSGRHTKCWPHFTELVALLKEEFPALPIVQLGSTTSEPIPGVGVDLIDKTSFPEVAAILAASAFHFDNESGLVHLAAAQGTMSAVMFGPTPVDFFSYPGNVNVAPEFCGGCWWTVPDWMDACPRGFDNPLCLRSTSALRVMNLVRLHLAGRLKAPAAVGSLPVAGLMEGAASHEAQSR
;
A
#
# COMPACT_ATOMS: atom_id res chain seq x y z
N MET A 1 21.03 8.47 -35.83
CA MET A 1 19.68 8.09 -35.36
C MET A 1 19.48 8.60 -33.94
N PRO A 2 18.43 9.39 -33.66
CA PRO A 2 18.23 9.98 -32.33
C PRO A 2 17.97 8.89 -31.30
N GLU A 3 18.55 9.00 -30.10
CA GLU A 3 18.44 8.01 -29.01
C GLU A 3 17.00 7.55 -28.71
N ARG A 4 16.02 8.43 -28.88
CA ARG A 4 14.58 8.11 -28.72
C ARG A 4 14.10 6.98 -29.64
N VAL A 5 14.68 6.85 -30.84
CA VAL A 5 14.38 5.77 -31.79
C VAL A 5 15.08 4.47 -31.37
N LYS A 6 16.29 4.56 -30.80
CA LYS A 6 17.02 3.40 -30.28
C LYS A 6 16.31 2.76 -29.08
N ASN A 7 15.81 3.55 -28.12
CA ASN A 7 15.04 3.03 -26.99
C ASN A 7 13.71 2.40 -27.42
N ARG A 8 12.95 3.04 -28.32
CA ARG A 8 11.73 2.41 -28.89
C ARG A 8 12.02 1.13 -29.65
N LEU A 9 13.12 1.06 -30.40
CA LEU A 9 13.54 -0.17 -31.10
C LEU A 9 14.02 -1.25 -30.13
N PHE A 10 14.75 -0.89 -29.08
CA PHE A 10 15.25 -1.81 -28.06
C PHE A 10 14.10 -2.43 -27.25
N VAL A 11 13.16 -1.61 -26.79
CA VAL A 11 11.96 -2.04 -26.07
C VAL A 11 11.04 -2.88 -26.98
N ARG A 12 10.83 -2.47 -28.24
CA ARG A 12 10.12 -3.30 -29.24
C ARG A 12 10.84 -4.61 -29.53
N ARG A 13 12.19 -4.63 -29.53
CA ARG A 13 12.99 -5.86 -29.69
C ARG A 13 12.89 -6.77 -28.47
N LYS A 14 12.84 -6.23 -27.26
CA LYS A 14 12.63 -6.98 -26.01
C LYS A 14 11.22 -7.60 -25.97
N ALA A 15 10.18 -6.79 -26.17
CA ALA A 15 8.80 -7.27 -26.30
C ALA A 15 8.63 -8.29 -27.44
N ARG A 16 9.31 -8.09 -28.59
CA ARG A 16 9.35 -9.06 -29.69
C ARG A 16 10.08 -10.33 -29.29
N ARG A 17 11.24 -10.26 -28.62
CA ARG A 17 12.00 -11.44 -28.12
C ARG A 17 11.17 -12.26 -27.14
N THR A 18 10.50 -11.62 -26.17
CA THR A 18 9.57 -12.27 -25.25
C THR A 18 8.44 -12.97 -26.02
N ARG A 19 7.86 -12.29 -27.02
CA ARG A 19 6.83 -12.88 -27.89
C ARG A 19 7.34 -14.04 -28.75
N THR A 20 8.59 -14.01 -29.21
CA THR A 20 9.20 -15.11 -29.99
C THR A 20 9.44 -16.34 -29.12
N ARG A 21 9.91 -16.16 -27.87
CA ARG A 21 10.13 -17.26 -26.91
C ARG A 21 8.83 -17.99 -26.56
N LEU A 22 7.70 -17.28 -26.55
CA LEU A 22 6.36 -17.84 -26.30
C LEU A 22 5.69 -18.48 -27.52
N ARG A 23 6.23 -18.30 -28.73
CA ARG A 23 5.66 -18.83 -29.99
C ARG A 23 6.24 -20.18 -30.41
N VAL A 24 7.30 -20.65 -29.76
CA VAL A 24 7.85 -21.97 -30.06
C VAL A 24 6.91 -23.01 -29.42
N PRO A 25 6.32 -23.93 -30.20
CA PRO A 25 5.66 -25.09 -29.61
C PRO A 25 6.78 -25.98 -29.06
N ILE A 26 6.88 -26.10 -27.74
CA ILE A 26 7.92 -26.90 -27.09
C ILE A 26 7.22 -27.92 -26.20
N ALA A 27 7.56 -29.19 -26.43
CA ALA A 27 7.07 -30.33 -25.67
C ALA A 27 7.24 -30.09 -24.16
N ALA A 28 6.20 -30.42 -23.39
CA ALA A 28 6.21 -30.33 -21.94
C ALA A 28 7.42 -31.07 -21.37
N ALA A 29 8.36 -30.33 -20.78
CA ALA A 29 9.41 -30.94 -19.98
C ALA A 29 8.80 -31.33 -18.61
N PRO A 30 8.96 -32.58 -18.15
CA PRO A 30 8.44 -33.00 -16.86
C PRO A 30 9.33 -32.44 -15.74
N GLY A 31 8.80 -31.49 -14.97
CA GLY A 31 9.42 -30.95 -13.77
C GLY A 31 8.36 -30.69 -12.70
N GLY A 32 8.04 -31.72 -11.93
CA GLY A 32 6.89 -31.82 -11.01
C GLY A 32 6.98 -31.00 -9.72
N GLY A 33 7.12 -29.69 -9.81
CA GLY A 33 7.01 -28.77 -8.67
C GLY A 33 6.34 -27.45 -9.05
N ARG A 34 5.70 -26.77 -8.07
CA ARG A 34 5.09 -25.45 -8.26
C ARG A 34 6.12 -24.42 -8.76
N LEU A 35 5.66 -23.46 -9.54
CA LEU A 35 6.49 -22.34 -10.00
C LEU A 35 6.84 -21.45 -8.81
N ARG A 36 8.12 -21.07 -8.67
CA ARG A 36 8.60 -20.21 -7.58
C ARG A 36 8.91 -18.80 -8.08
N ILE A 37 8.32 -17.80 -7.45
CA ILE A 37 8.48 -16.38 -7.77
C ILE A 37 9.28 -15.67 -6.68
N ALA A 38 10.35 -14.96 -7.04
CA ALA A 38 10.97 -13.97 -6.17
C ALA A 38 10.25 -12.63 -6.36
N LEU A 39 9.55 -12.12 -5.34
CA LEU A 39 8.86 -10.84 -5.39
C LEU A 39 9.66 -9.78 -4.63
N ARG A 40 10.34 -8.88 -5.35
CA ARG A 40 10.94 -7.70 -4.73
C ARG A 40 9.92 -6.59 -4.57
N VAL A 41 9.77 -6.07 -3.36
CA VAL A 41 8.91 -4.94 -3.04
C VAL A 41 9.69 -3.82 -2.38
N SER A 42 9.26 -2.59 -2.60
CA SER A 42 9.77 -1.39 -1.91
C SER A 42 8.61 -0.47 -1.52
N GLY A 43 8.89 0.50 -0.66
CA GLY A 43 7.87 1.41 -0.10
C GLY A 43 7.48 1.05 1.32
N GLY A 44 6.36 1.60 1.77
CA GLY A 44 5.83 1.42 3.12
C GLY A 44 4.70 0.41 3.20
N LEU A 45 4.05 0.35 4.37
CA LEU A 45 2.88 -0.52 4.61
C LEU A 45 1.80 -0.38 3.53
N GLY A 46 1.50 0.85 3.10
CA GLY A 46 0.49 1.11 2.08
C GLY A 46 0.80 0.44 0.74
N ASP A 47 2.05 0.55 0.28
CA ASP A 47 2.51 -0.12 -0.94
C ASP A 47 2.43 -1.63 -0.80
N PHE A 48 2.85 -2.18 0.34
CA PHE A 48 2.80 -3.63 0.56
C PHE A 48 1.37 -4.18 0.58
N ILE A 49 0.41 -3.48 1.17
CA ILE A 49 -1.02 -3.87 1.13
C ILE A 49 -1.54 -3.86 -0.31
N VAL A 50 -1.20 -2.84 -1.11
CA VAL A 50 -1.63 -2.77 -2.51
C VAL A 50 -0.99 -3.88 -3.36
N ILE A 51 0.30 -4.14 -3.18
CA ILE A 51 1.01 -5.21 -3.89
C ILE A 51 0.50 -6.59 -3.43
N ALA A 52 0.20 -6.78 -2.15
CA ALA A 52 -0.39 -8.03 -1.65
C ALA A 52 -1.76 -8.32 -2.27
N ARG A 53 -2.62 -7.31 -2.46
CA ARG A 53 -3.88 -7.46 -3.21
C ARG A 53 -3.64 -7.81 -4.67
N PHE A 54 -2.62 -7.22 -5.30
CA PHE A 54 -2.23 -7.58 -6.66
C PHE A 54 -1.80 -9.06 -6.74
N ILE A 55 -0.96 -9.55 -5.80
CA ILE A 55 -0.54 -10.95 -5.79
C ILE A 55 -1.70 -11.90 -5.47
N ARG A 56 -2.59 -11.53 -4.54
CA ARG A 56 -3.84 -12.26 -4.28
C ARG A 56 -4.64 -12.46 -5.57
N ASP A 57 -4.82 -11.40 -6.36
CA ASP A 57 -5.61 -11.46 -7.58
C ASP A 57 -4.89 -12.15 -8.73
N LEU A 58 -3.56 -12.02 -8.81
CA LEU A 58 -2.72 -12.76 -9.75
C LEU A 58 -2.80 -14.27 -9.47
N ALA A 59 -2.64 -14.69 -8.21
CA ALA A 59 -2.76 -16.09 -7.79
C ALA A 59 -4.16 -16.65 -8.05
N ALA A 60 -5.20 -15.81 -7.93
CA ALA A 60 -6.57 -16.22 -8.20
C ALA A 60 -6.97 -16.18 -9.69
N ALA A 61 -6.11 -15.66 -10.58
CA ALA A 61 -6.35 -15.56 -12.02
C ALA A 61 -5.39 -16.41 -12.86
N CYS A 62 -4.29 -16.90 -12.25
CA CYS A 62 -3.29 -17.73 -12.89
C CYS A 62 -3.24 -19.13 -12.26
N GLU A 63 -2.36 -19.97 -12.80
CA GLU A 63 -2.04 -21.26 -12.19
C GLU A 63 -1.33 -21.07 -10.83
N GLU A 64 -1.39 -22.09 -9.97
CA GLU A 64 -0.76 -22.03 -8.64
C GLU A 64 0.75 -21.81 -8.72
N PHE A 65 1.25 -20.89 -7.89
CA PHE A 65 2.67 -20.62 -7.70
C PHE A 65 2.96 -20.36 -6.22
N GLU A 66 4.22 -20.53 -5.86
CA GLU A 66 4.76 -20.10 -4.57
C GLU A 66 5.58 -18.84 -4.77
N PHE A 67 5.63 -17.98 -3.77
CA PHE A 67 6.44 -16.77 -3.85
C PHE A 67 7.08 -16.43 -2.51
N ASP A 68 8.29 -15.90 -2.62
CA ASP A 68 9.03 -15.33 -1.50
C ASP A 68 9.16 -13.81 -1.70
N VAL A 69 9.09 -13.05 -0.62
CA VAL A 69 9.11 -11.58 -0.67
C VAL A 69 10.49 -11.06 -0.26
N PHE A 70 11.02 -10.10 -1.02
CA PHE A 70 12.28 -9.41 -0.72
C PHE A 70 11.96 -7.93 -0.49
N ALA A 71 12.16 -7.44 0.73
CA ALA A 71 11.72 -6.09 1.13
C ALA A 71 12.77 -5.37 1.98
N THR A 72 12.76 -4.04 1.93
CA THR A 72 13.58 -3.19 2.81
C THR A 72 13.15 -3.26 4.27
N ASN A 73 11.88 -3.59 4.52
CA ASN A 73 11.35 -3.87 5.84
C ASN A 73 10.65 -5.24 5.86
N PRO A 74 11.40 -6.33 6.08
CA PRO A 74 10.86 -7.69 6.05
C PRO A 74 9.72 -7.94 7.02
N LYS A 75 9.71 -7.28 8.19
CA LYS A 75 8.64 -7.46 9.19
C LYS A 75 7.30 -6.91 8.70
N VAL A 76 7.31 -5.70 8.12
CA VAL A 76 6.09 -5.07 7.56
C VAL A 76 5.61 -5.82 6.32
N ALA A 77 6.53 -6.29 5.48
CA ALA A 77 6.18 -7.12 4.33
C ALA A 77 5.57 -8.47 4.77
N ALA A 78 6.21 -9.21 5.69
CA ALA A 78 5.65 -10.46 6.20
C ALA A 78 4.23 -10.28 6.76
N PHE A 79 3.97 -9.18 7.48
CA PHE A 79 2.64 -8.83 7.94
C PHE A 79 1.62 -8.71 6.78
N ALA A 80 1.96 -7.98 5.71
CA ALA A 80 1.05 -7.76 4.58
C ALA A 80 0.82 -8.99 3.70
N PHE A 81 1.83 -9.88 3.56
CA PHE A 81 1.81 -10.99 2.61
C PHE A 81 1.53 -12.37 3.23
N SER A 82 1.73 -12.56 4.54
CA SER A 82 1.73 -13.89 5.19
C SER A 82 0.46 -14.72 5.01
N LEU A 83 -0.69 -14.08 4.79
CA LEU A 83 -1.97 -14.75 4.57
C LEU A 83 -2.41 -14.74 3.10
N VAL A 84 -1.54 -14.32 2.18
CA VAL A 84 -1.78 -14.41 0.74
C VAL A 84 -1.41 -15.82 0.26
N SER A 85 -2.31 -16.45 -0.50
CA SER A 85 -2.09 -17.81 -1.01
C SER A 85 -0.81 -17.91 -1.83
N GLY A 86 0.00 -18.94 -1.55
CA GLY A 86 1.31 -19.14 -2.17
C GLY A 86 2.47 -18.44 -1.46
N TYR A 87 2.24 -17.70 -0.38
CA TYR A 87 3.31 -17.08 0.40
C TYR A 87 4.24 -18.13 1.04
N GLY A 88 5.54 -17.98 0.83
CA GLY A 88 6.60 -18.78 1.47
C GLY A 88 7.22 -18.04 2.66
N ALA A 89 8.21 -17.21 2.39
CA ALA A 89 8.94 -16.44 3.38
C ALA A 89 9.24 -15.01 2.91
N THR A 90 9.69 -14.17 3.86
CA THR A 90 10.18 -12.82 3.58
C THR A 90 11.66 -12.72 3.93
N PHE A 91 12.42 -12.05 3.07
CA PHE A 91 13.86 -11.84 3.16
C PHE A 91 14.22 -10.36 3.01
N GLU A 92 15.44 -10.01 3.41
CA GLU A 92 16.03 -8.69 3.18
C GLU A 92 16.18 -8.39 1.68
N GLU A 93 15.85 -7.17 1.24
CA GLU A 93 15.86 -6.78 -0.17
C GLU A 93 17.22 -7.03 -0.85
N PHE A 94 18.33 -6.77 -0.15
CA PHE A 94 19.68 -6.89 -0.72
C PHE A 94 20.05 -8.33 -1.13
N LEU A 95 19.33 -9.34 -0.62
CA LEU A 95 19.51 -10.74 -1.01
C LEU A 95 18.88 -11.05 -2.38
N PHE A 96 17.91 -10.25 -2.84
CA PHE A 96 17.13 -10.52 -4.05
C PHE A 96 17.98 -10.91 -5.25
N ARG A 97 18.97 -10.10 -5.60
CA ARG A 97 19.85 -10.35 -6.77
C ARG A 97 20.68 -11.61 -6.64
N ARG A 98 21.11 -11.95 -5.41
CA ARG A 98 21.92 -13.15 -5.12
C ARG A 98 21.08 -14.42 -5.13
N SER A 99 19.79 -14.30 -4.84
CA SER A 99 18.88 -15.44 -4.73
C SER A 99 18.20 -15.83 -6.04
N LEU A 100 18.32 -15.05 -7.12
CA LEU A 100 17.58 -15.26 -8.38
C LEU A 100 17.73 -16.65 -8.99
N GLY A 101 18.88 -17.31 -8.82
CA GLY A 101 19.10 -18.67 -9.33
C GLY A 101 18.18 -19.73 -8.73
N GLY A 102 17.56 -19.46 -7.57
CA GLY A 102 16.62 -20.33 -6.89
C GLY A 102 15.16 -20.21 -7.36
N TYR A 103 14.85 -19.27 -8.26
CA TYR A 103 13.47 -18.95 -8.66
C TYR A 103 13.27 -19.14 -10.17
N ASP A 104 12.01 -19.34 -10.57
CA ASP A 104 11.61 -19.44 -11.98
C ASP A 104 11.35 -18.07 -12.60
N LEU A 105 10.87 -17.14 -11.78
CA LEU A 105 10.50 -15.80 -12.18
C LEU A 105 10.85 -14.83 -11.06
N ALA A 106 11.29 -13.63 -11.43
CA ALA A 106 11.50 -12.55 -10.48
C ALA A 106 10.61 -11.37 -10.84
N LEU A 107 9.72 -10.99 -9.93
CA LEU A 107 8.86 -9.82 -10.02
C LEU A 107 9.45 -8.66 -9.21
N ILE A 108 9.27 -7.44 -9.70
CA ILE A 108 9.68 -6.21 -9.04
C ILE A 108 8.45 -5.30 -8.99
N ALA A 109 7.96 -5.01 -7.79
CA ALA A 109 6.71 -4.29 -7.59
C ALA A 109 6.88 -3.07 -6.65
N ASN A 110 6.35 -1.94 -7.09
CA ASN A 110 6.11 -0.73 -6.28
C ASN A 110 4.85 -0.04 -6.86
N GLN A 111 4.99 1.14 -7.46
CA GLN A 111 3.93 1.81 -8.23
C GLN A 111 3.66 1.12 -9.57
N THR A 112 4.64 0.37 -10.07
CA THR A 112 4.53 -0.48 -11.26
C THR A 112 4.86 -1.93 -10.88
N VAL A 113 4.48 -2.88 -11.73
CA VAL A 113 4.90 -4.28 -11.63
C VAL A 113 5.66 -4.68 -12.89
N LEU A 114 6.87 -5.20 -12.68
CA LEU A 114 7.81 -5.60 -13.72
C LEU A 114 8.33 -7.00 -13.43
N PHE A 115 9.02 -7.60 -14.40
CA PHE A 115 9.75 -8.85 -14.20
C PHE A 115 11.16 -8.79 -14.76
N ASP A 116 12.07 -9.56 -14.17
CA ASP A 116 13.43 -9.73 -14.67
C ASP A 116 13.46 -10.80 -15.78
N ASP A 117 13.45 -10.34 -17.04
CA ASP A 117 13.47 -11.20 -18.22
C ASP A 117 14.77 -12.01 -18.37
N ALA A 118 15.87 -11.55 -17.76
CA ALA A 118 17.17 -12.20 -17.88
C ALA A 118 17.26 -13.45 -16.98
N SER A 119 16.67 -13.40 -15.79
CA SER A 119 16.62 -14.55 -14.87
C SER A 119 15.42 -15.47 -15.07
N ALA A 120 14.44 -15.10 -15.91
CA ALA A 120 13.22 -15.88 -16.12
C ALA A 120 13.48 -17.23 -16.80
N ARG A 121 13.03 -18.34 -16.18
CA ARG A 121 13.04 -19.70 -16.74
C ARG A 121 11.87 -19.92 -17.68
N TRP A 122 11.99 -19.38 -18.89
CA TRP A 122 10.93 -19.39 -19.91
C TRP A 122 10.49 -20.80 -20.34
N ASP A 123 11.39 -21.78 -20.28
CA ASP A 123 11.10 -23.20 -20.49
C ASP A 123 10.07 -23.72 -19.48
N ARG A 124 10.17 -23.31 -18.21
CA ARG A 124 9.18 -23.65 -17.18
C ARG A 124 7.94 -22.77 -17.28
N ILE A 125 8.09 -21.45 -17.40
CA ILE A 125 6.97 -20.48 -17.49
C ILE A 125 6.04 -20.79 -18.67
N ALA A 126 6.55 -21.35 -19.78
CA ALA A 126 5.73 -21.76 -20.92
C ALA A 126 4.63 -22.79 -20.56
N SER A 127 4.81 -23.54 -19.46
CA SER A 127 3.79 -24.47 -18.94
C SER A 127 2.71 -23.77 -18.09
N TYR A 128 2.81 -22.45 -17.89
CA TYR A 128 1.92 -21.60 -17.08
C TYR A 128 1.31 -20.49 -17.97
N PRO A 129 0.42 -20.85 -18.93
CA PRO A 129 -0.06 -19.92 -19.96
C PRO A 129 -0.88 -18.72 -19.45
N LEU A 130 -1.55 -18.79 -18.29
CA LEU A 130 -2.21 -17.63 -17.68
C LEU A 130 -1.18 -16.64 -17.13
N LEU A 131 -0.20 -17.13 -16.36
CA LEU A 131 0.90 -16.29 -15.88
C LEU A 131 1.70 -15.68 -17.04
N ALA A 132 2.05 -16.47 -18.05
CA ALA A 132 2.76 -15.97 -19.23
C ALA A 132 1.99 -14.87 -19.98
N ARG A 133 0.65 -14.96 -20.03
CA ARG A 133 -0.21 -13.90 -20.59
C ARG A 133 -0.15 -12.62 -19.76
N ALA A 134 -0.19 -12.72 -18.44
CA ALA A 134 -0.05 -11.57 -17.55
C ALA A 134 1.31 -10.88 -17.74
N LEU A 135 2.41 -11.65 -17.79
CA LEU A 135 3.76 -11.11 -18.05
C LEU A 135 3.84 -10.41 -19.43
N HIS A 136 3.23 -11.00 -20.46
CA HIS A 136 3.19 -10.36 -21.78
C HIS A 136 2.43 -9.04 -21.75
N ARG A 137 1.31 -8.97 -21.01
CA ARG A 137 0.54 -7.74 -20.83
C ARG A 137 1.36 -6.67 -20.11
N MET A 138 2.09 -7.04 -19.04
CA MET A 138 2.98 -6.12 -18.32
C MET A 138 4.03 -5.52 -19.24
N GLU A 139 4.74 -6.34 -20.02
CA GLU A 139 5.77 -5.86 -20.94
C GLU A 139 5.19 -4.98 -22.05
N ARG A 140 3.98 -5.29 -22.53
CA ARG A 140 3.29 -4.47 -23.54
C ARG A 140 2.90 -3.10 -22.98
N VAL A 141 2.29 -3.05 -21.80
CA VAL A 141 1.89 -1.79 -21.14
C VAL A 141 3.14 -0.97 -20.79
N ARG A 142 4.21 -1.62 -20.34
CA ARG A 142 5.53 -0.99 -20.15
C ARG A 142 6.04 -0.33 -21.43
N ALA A 143 6.07 -1.11 -22.51
CA ALA A 143 6.53 -0.68 -23.82
C ALA A 143 5.67 0.43 -24.44
N ASP A 144 4.39 0.50 -24.06
CA ASP A 144 3.45 1.53 -24.48
C ASP A 144 3.62 2.84 -23.67
N GLY A 145 4.87 3.19 -23.37
CA GLY A 145 5.23 4.50 -22.83
C GLY A 145 5.27 4.63 -21.31
N LEU A 146 5.21 3.52 -20.54
CA LEU A 146 5.56 3.58 -19.13
C LEU A 146 7.08 3.49 -18.88
N GLU A 147 7.87 3.03 -19.86
CA GLU A 147 9.32 2.86 -19.73
C GLU A 147 10.02 4.07 -19.11
N ILE A 148 9.66 5.30 -19.54
CA ILE A 148 10.27 6.53 -19.04
C ILE A 148 10.04 6.73 -17.54
N PHE A 149 8.89 6.30 -17.01
CA PHE A 149 8.60 6.39 -15.59
C PHE A 149 9.34 5.31 -14.81
N VAL A 150 9.41 4.10 -15.38
CA VAL A 150 10.14 2.97 -14.80
C VAL A 150 11.63 3.28 -14.67
N GLU A 151 12.26 3.84 -15.71
CA GLU A 151 13.69 4.19 -15.72
C GLU A 151 14.03 5.35 -14.75
N ARG A 152 13.05 6.20 -14.44
CA ARG A 152 13.22 7.41 -13.62
C ARG A 152 12.62 7.30 -12.23
N HIS A 153 12.09 6.13 -11.86
CA HIS A 153 11.57 5.89 -10.53
C HIS A 153 12.64 6.20 -9.47
N PRO A 154 12.32 6.98 -8.42
CA PRO A 154 10.98 7.47 -8.09
C PRO A 154 10.64 8.89 -8.60
N TYR A 155 11.60 9.63 -9.17
CA TYR A 155 11.45 11.05 -9.52
C TYR A 155 10.31 11.40 -10.50
N PHE A 156 9.77 10.45 -11.26
CA PHE A 156 8.63 10.71 -12.15
C PHE A 156 7.34 10.00 -11.70
N ASP A 157 7.28 9.50 -10.48
CA ASP A 157 6.11 8.76 -9.98
C ASP A 157 4.85 9.64 -9.97
N GLY A 158 4.96 10.94 -9.68
CA GLY A 158 3.83 11.88 -9.77
C GLY A 158 3.25 12.00 -11.19
N PHE A 159 4.12 12.05 -12.21
CA PHE A 159 3.69 12.08 -13.62
C PHE A 159 3.12 10.73 -14.07
N MET A 160 3.68 9.63 -13.56
CA MET A 160 3.18 8.28 -13.78
C MET A 160 1.77 8.13 -13.19
N ALA A 161 1.55 8.56 -11.95
CA ALA A 161 0.23 8.55 -11.31
C ALA A 161 -0.79 9.35 -12.11
N ARG A 162 -0.41 10.56 -12.56
CA ARG A 162 -1.27 11.36 -13.44
C ARG A 162 -1.65 10.56 -14.69
N ARG A 163 -0.68 9.90 -15.34
CA ARG A 163 -0.98 9.05 -16.51
C ARG A 163 -1.92 7.90 -16.16
N ALA A 164 -1.72 7.21 -15.03
CA ALA A 164 -2.62 6.15 -14.56
C ALA A 164 -4.06 6.64 -14.41
N VAL A 165 -4.26 7.83 -13.83
CA VAL A 165 -5.58 8.46 -13.72
C VAL A 165 -6.23 8.67 -15.09
N TYR A 166 -5.50 9.16 -16.09
CA TYR A 166 -6.04 9.30 -17.46
C TYR A 166 -6.33 7.95 -18.15
N MET A 167 -5.82 6.84 -17.61
CA MET A 167 -6.18 5.49 -18.05
C MET A 167 -7.36 4.92 -17.24
N ASN A 168 -8.04 5.75 -16.43
CA ASN A 168 -9.08 5.37 -15.47
C ASN A 168 -8.60 4.42 -14.37
N GLU A 169 -7.33 4.53 -14.00
CA GLU A 169 -6.71 3.71 -12.97
C GLU A 169 -6.33 4.54 -11.74
N SER A 170 -6.29 3.89 -10.58
CA SER A 170 -5.77 4.47 -9.35
C SER A 170 -4.64 3.62 -8.79
N ARG A 171 -3.99 4.05 -7.70
CA ARG A 171 -2.99 3.26 -6.98
C ARG A 171 -3.47 1.84 -6.71
N ARG A 172 -4.78 1.68 -6.42
CA ARG A 172 -5.44 0.42 -6.07
C ARG A 172 -5.52 -0.57 -7.22
N THR A 173 -5.61 -0.08 -8.46
CA THR A 173 -5.96 -0.88 -9.65
C THR A 173 -4.86 -0.90 -10.71
N PHE A 174 -3.89 0.02 -10.64
CA PHE A 174 -2.93 0.21 -11.71
C PHE A 174 -2.00 -1.01 -11.93
N LEU A 175 -1.62 -1.74 -10.87
CA LEU A 175 -0.86 -2.98 -11.02
C LEU A 175 -1.66 -4.07 -11.76
N HIS A 176 -2.97 -4.17 -11.47
CA HIS A 176 -3.88 -5.07 -12.17
C HIS A 176 -4.03 -4.69 -13.64
N HIS A 177 -4.16 -3.40 -13.95
CA HIS A 177 -4.17 -2.90 -15.31
C HIS A 177 -2.92 -3.32 -16.10
N MET A 178 -1.74 -3.16 -15.48
CA MET A 178 -0.47 -3.57 -16.08
C MET A 178 -0.44 -5.06 -16.40
N ALA A 179 -1.03 -5.90 -15.55
CA ALA A 179 -1.09 -7.35 -15.73
C ALA A 179 -2.30 -7.82 -16.57
N GLY A 180 -3.29 -6.95 -16.82
CA GLY A 180 -4.56 -7.33 -17.46
C GLY A 180 -5.43 -8.20 -16.58
N LEU A 181 -5.42 -7.93 -15.27
CA LEU A 181 -6.20 -8.66 -14.27
C LEU A 181 -7.46 -7.87 -13.89
N GLU A 182 -8.51 -8.60 -13.52
CA GLU A 182 -9.65 -8.03 -12.82
C GLU A 182 -9.25 -7.70 -11.38
N TYR A 183 -9.67 -6.54 -10.90
CA TYR A 183 -9.46 -6.10 -9.54
C TYR A 183 -10.56 -6.63 -8.62
N LYS A 184 -10.24 -7.51 -7.66
CA LYS A 184 -11.23 -8.17 -6.79
C LYS A 184 -11.59 -7.39 -5.52
N GLY A 185 -11.31 -6.09 -5.50
CA GLY A 185 -11.67 -5.22 -4.38
C GLY A 185 -10.61 -5.06 -3.30
N ASP A 186 -10.90 -4.13 -2.38
CA ASP A 186 -9.96 -3.62 -1.38
C ASP A 186 -9.72 -4.56 -0.19
N ARG A 187 -10.63 -5.50 0.08
CA ARG A 187 -10.53 -6.37 1.26
C ARG A 187 -9.29 -7.27 1.19
N LEU A 188 -8.41 -7.22 2.18
CA LEU A 188 -7.26 -8.12 2.27
C LEU A 188 -7.23 -8.75 3.65
N VAL A 189 -7.12 -10.08 3.70
CA VAL A 189 -6.91 -10.81 4.95
C VAL A 189 -5.45 -10.59 5.36
N VAL A 190 -5.24 -10.03 6.54
CA VAL A 190 -3.93 -9.86 7.19
C VAL A 190 -4.06 -10.35 8.63
N PRO A 191 -2.95 -10.71 9.30
CA PRO A 191 -3.00 -11.08 10.70
C PRO A 191 -3.65 -9.98 11.52
N ALA A 192 -4.61 -10.34 12.38
CA ALA A 192 -5.29 -9.40 13.25
C ALA A 192 -5.42 -10.01 14.65
N VAL A 193 -4.95 -9.29 15.66
CA VAL A 193 -4.95 -9.75 17.05
C VAL A 193 -5.55 -8.66 17.90
N ILE A 194 -6.62 -8.97 18.64
CA ILE A 194 -7.21 -8.00 19.57
C ILE A 194 -6.19 -7.74 20.70
N PRO A 195 -5.82 -6.49 21.00
CA PRO A 195 -4.91 -6.20 22.11
C PRO A 195 -5.48 -6.76 23.41
N LYS A 196 -4.62 -7.37 24.24
CA LYS A 196 -5.02 -7.94 25.55
C LYS A 196 -5.70 -6.90 26.45
N GLU A 197 -5.20 -5.66 26.39
CA GLU A 197 -5.69 -4.53 27.17
C GLU A 197 -6.20 -3.44 26.22
N PHE A 198 -7.43 -3.59 25.75
CA PHE A 198 -8.12 -2.54 24.98
C PHE A 198 -9.30 -2.00 25.80
N PRO A 199 -9.22 -0.78 26.34
CA PRO A 199 -10.18 -0.28 27.34
C PRO A 199 -11.50 0.20 26.72
N VAL A 200 -11.60 0.25 25.38
CA VAL A 200 -12.75 0.83 24.69
C VAL A 200 -13.84 -0.21 24.48
N ARG A 201 -15.07 0.14 24.89
CA ARG A 201 -16.29 -0.64 24.68
C ARG A 201 -17.24 0.14 23.78
N GLY A 202 -17.94 -0.56 22.88
CA GLY A 202 -18.87 0.06 21.94
C GLY A 202 -18.19 0.74 20.74
N PRO A 203 -18.95 1.51 19.94
CA PRO A 203 -18.41 2.22 18.79
C PRO A 203 -17.36 3.26 19.18
N PHE A 204 -16.26 3.31 18.43
CA PHE A 204 -15.17 4.27 18.61
C PHE A 204 -14.57 4.69 17.27
N VAL A 205 -13.81 5.79 17.29
CA VAL A 205 -13.05 6.26 16.12
C VAL A 205 -11.57 6.19 16.38
N THR A 206 -10.79 6.06 15.31
CA THR A 206 -9.33 6.10 15.39
C THR A 206 -8.80 7.37 14.71
N VAL A 207 -7.71 7.92 15.24
CA VAL A 207 -6.98 9.06 14.66
C VAL A 207 -5.50 8.73 14.53
N HIS A 208 -4.85 9.18 13.46
CA HIS A 208 -3.41 9.04 13.26
C HIS A 208 -2.86 10.30 12.58
N ASN A 209 -1.74 10.84 13.08
CA ASN A 209 -1.11 12.05 12.56
C ASN A 209 0.37 11.88 12.16
N GLY A 210 0.89 10.65 12.21
CA GLY A 210 2.28 10.33 11.87
C GLY A 210 2.53 10.14 10.37
N PHE A 211 3.74 9.69 10.07
CA PHE A 211 4.25 9.40 8.73
C PHE A 211 5.22 8.20 8.74
N ASP A 212 5.71 7.79 7.58
CA ASP A 212 6.59 6.62 7.45
C ASP A 212 7.92 6.83 8.21
N THR A 213 8.28 5.88 9.09
CA THR A 213 9.49 5.94 9.92
C THR A 213 10.79 5.78 9.12
N SER A 214 10.70 5.34 7.85
CA SER A 214 11.85 5.26 6.95
C SER A 214 12.26 6.61 6.36
N VAL A 215 11.41 7.64 6.46
CA VAL A 215 11.71 8.99 5.98
C VAL A 215 12.43 9.76 7.07
N LYS A 216 13.65 10.22 6.77
CA LYS A 216 14.40 11.12 7.66
C LYS A 216 14.10 12.56 7.27
N ILE A 217 13.69 13.38 8.24
CA ILE A 217 13.49 14.82 8.03
C ILE A 217 14.86 15.51 8.10
N HIS A 218 15.32 16.09 6.99
CA HIS A 218 16.60 16.80 6.93
C HIS A 218 16.48 18.34 7.10
N GLY A 219 15.27 18.88 7.22
CA GLY A 219 14.97 20.32 7.22
C GLY A 219 14.51 20.90 8.57
N GLY A 220 14.79 22.19 8.80
CA GLY A 220 14.58 22.90 10.07
C GLY A 220 13.14 23.32 10.44
N SER A 221 12.12 23.03 9.61
CA SER A 221 10.71 23.34 9.93
C SER A 221 10.05 22.31 10.85
N GLY A 222 10.72 21.18 11.11
CA GLY A 222 10.33 20.19 12.12
C GLY A 222 9.10 19.32 11.78
N ARG A 223 8.36 19.58 10.69
CA ARG A 223 7.12 18.85 10.35
C ARG A 223 7.10 18.37 8.90
N HIS A 224 6.88 17.07 8.71
CA HIS A 224 6.82 16.41 7.40
C HIS A 224 5.67 16.97 6.53
N THR A 225 5.89 17.12 5.22
CA THR A 225 4.94 17.83 4.32
C THR A 225 3.57 17.17 4.17
N LYS A 226 3.46 15.89 4.55
CA LYS A 226 2.20 15.12 4.54
C LYS A 226 1.40 15.23 5.85
N CYS A 227 1.90 15.91 6.88
CA CYS A 227 1.23 15.96 8.18
C CYS A 227 0.27 17.14 8.27
N TRP A 228 -1.03 16.85 8.34
CA TRP A 228 -2.05 17.84 8.58
C TRP A 228 -1.94 18.42 10.00
N PRO A 229 -1.96 19.75 10.18
CA PRO A 229 -1.67 20.35 11.48
C PRO A 229 -2.89 20.40 12.42
N HIS A 230 -4.11 20.24 11.92
CA HIS A 230 -5.33 20.61 12.67
C HIS A 230 -6.06 19.44 13.37
N PHE A 231 -5.33 18.38 13.73
CA PHE A 231 -5.93 17.23 14.40
C PHE A 231 -6.45 17.56 15.80
N THR A 232 -5.79 18.46 16.53
CA THR A 232 -6.24 18.89 17.86
C THR A 232 -7.60 19.58 17.79
N GLU A 233 -7.77 20.49 16.84
CA GLU A 233 -9.01 21.20 16.58
C GLU A 233 -10.11 20.24 16.12
N LEU A 234 -9.76 19.25 15.29
CA LEU A 234 -10.71 18.21 14.88
C LEU A 234 -11.19 17.37 16.07
N VAL A 235 -10.27 16.95 16.95
CA VAL A 235 -10.62 16.18 18.16
C VAL A 235 -11.51 17.01 19.09
N ALA A 236 -11.26 18.31 19.23
CA ALA A 236 -12.14 19.20 20.00
C ALA A 236 -13.55 19.26 19.41
N LEU A 237 -13.69 19.44 18.09
CA LEU A 237 -14.99 19.46 17.39
C LEU A 237 -15.73 18.12 17.50
N LEU A 238 -15.01 17.00 17.37
CA LEU A 238 -15.58 15.66 17.52
C LEU A 238 -16.15 15.46 18.93
N LYS A 239 -15.45 15.94 19.96
CA LYS A 239 -15.93 15.87 21.35
C LYS A 239 -17.10 16.80 21.64
N GLU A 240 -17.16 17.94 20.98
CA GLU A 240 -18.29 18.86 21.09
C GLU A 240 -19.56 18.23 20.49
N GLU A 241 -19.48 17.69 19.27
CA GLU A 241 -20.64 17.09 18.59
C GLU A 241 -20.98 15.68 19.10
N PHE A 242 -19.98 14.91 19.55
CA PHE A 242 -20.13 13.55 20.07
C PHE A 242 -19.41 13.36 21.43
N PRO A 243 -19.92 13.92 22.55
CA PRO A 243 -19.22 13.94 23.84
C PRO A 243 -18.86 12.57 24.42
N ALA A 244 -19.66 11.53 24.13
CA ALA A 244 -19.46 10.17 24.62
C ALA A 244 -18.61 9.31 23.68
N LEU A 245 -18.17 9.83 22.53
CA LEU A 245 -17.43 9.06 21.53
C LEU A 245 -15.99 8.80 22.01
N PRO A 246 -15.58 7.54 22.19
CA PRO A 246 -14.18 7.21 22.45
C PRO A 246 -13.35 7.50 21.19
N ILE A 247 -12.26 8.25 21.38
CA ILE A 247 -11.28 8.54 20.34
C ILE A 247 -9.98 7.84 20.72
N VAL A 248 -9.48 6.99 19.83
CA VAL A 248 -8.25 6.21 19.99
C VAL A 248 -7.19 6.76 19.04
N GLN A 249 -6.05 7.19 19.56
CA GLN A 249 -4.93 7.57 18.72
C GLN A 249 -4.04 6.36 18.44
N LEU A 250 -3.82 6.08 17.16
CA LEU A 250 -2.84 5.13 16.68
C LEU A 250 -1.59 5.91 16.23
N GLY A 251 -0.44 5.24 16.20
CA GLY A 251 0.77 5.83 15.66
C GLY A 251 2.05 5.11 16.06
N SER A 252 3.15 5.66 15.59
CA SER A 252 4.51 5.24 15.89
C SER A 252 5.33 6.44 16.38
N THR A 253 6.65 6.29 16.47
CA THR A 253 7.58 7.35 16.88
C THR A 253 7.53 8.62 16.03
N THR A 254 6.87 8.62 14.86
CA THR A 254 6.65 9.83 14.03
C THR A 254 5.35 10.57 14.35
N SER A 255 4.55 10.07 15.29
CA SER A 255 3.26 10.64 15.69
C SER A 255 3.42 11.55 16.91
N GLU A 256 2.66 12.63 16.95
CA GLU A 256 2.59 13.55 18.10
C GLU A 256 1.30 13.28 18.89
N PRO A 257 1.32 13.21 20.23
CA PRO A 257 0.10 13.08 21.02
C PRO A 257 -0.91 14.20 20.71
N ILE A 258 -2.16 13.83 20.43
CA ILE A 258 -3.23 14.79 20.13
C ILE A 258 -4.02 15.05 21.42
N PRO A 259 -4.03 16.31 21.93
CA PRO A 259 -4.80 16.66 23.10
C PRO A 259 -6.29 16.30 22.95
N GLY A 260 -6.87 15.73 24.00
CA GLY A 260 -8.27 15.34 24.01
C GLY A 260 -8.56 13.95 23.46
N VAL A 261 -7.58 13.19 22.96
CA VAL A 261 -7.78 11.75 22.71
C VAL A 261 -8.03 11.02 24.03
N GLY A 262 -8.92 10.01 24.02
CA GLY A 262 -9.26 9.24 25.22
C GLY A 262 -8.34 8.06 25.49
N VAL A 263 -7.78 7.46 24.42
CA VAL A 263 -6.83 6.35 24.49
C VAL A 263 -5.67 6.63 23.52
N ASP A 264 -4.47 6.78 24.06
CA ASP A 264 -3.24 6.96 23.27
C ASP A 264 -2.49 5.63 23.14
N LEU A 265 -2.39 5.13 21.91
CA LEU A 265 -1.68 3.90 21.54
C LEU A 265 -0.45 4.16 20.66
N ILE A 266 0.07 5.39 20.62
CA ILE A 266 1.32 5.69 19.90
C ILE A 266 2.43 4.78 20.42
N ASP A 267 3.06 4.03 19.52
CA ASP A 267 4.17 3.10 19.81
C ASP A 267 3.83 2.00 20.82
N LYS A 268 2.54 1.70 21.03
CA LYS A 268 2.05 0.70 22.01
C LYS A 268 1.33 -0.49 21.35
N THR A 269 1.34 -0.57 20.03
CA THR A 269 0.63 -1.62 19.26
C THR A 269 1.50 -2.19 18.15
N SER A 270 1.39 -3.49 17.94
CA SER A 270 1.89 -4.20 16.78
C SER A 270 0.99 -4.01 15.54
N PHE A 271 1.48 -4.33 14.34
CA PHE A 271 0.65 -4.27 13.12
C PHE A 271 -0.62 -5.15 13.18
N PRO A 272 -0.58 -6.38 13.71
CA PRO A 272 -1.80 -7.16 13.92
C PRO A 272 -2.82 -6.51 14.87
N GLU A 273 -2.34 -5.83 15.92
CA GLU A 273 -3.19 -5.07 16.83
C GLU A 273 -3.81 -3.85 16.15
N VAL A 274 -3.02 -3.10 15.40
CA VAL A 274 -3.52 -1.97 14.58
C VAL A 274 -4.58 -2.45 13.59
N ALA A 275 -4.37 -3.59 12.92
CA ALA A 275 -5.35 -4.17 12.00
C ALA A 275 -6.67 -4.52 12.71
N ALA A 276 -6.61 -5.15 13.88
CA ALA A 276 -7.79 -5.47 14.68
C ALA A 276 -8.54 -4.22 15.17
N ILE A 277 -7.80 -3.22 15.67
CA ILE A 277 -8.38 -1.95 16.13
C ILE A 277 -9.04 -1.21 14.96
N LEU A 278 -8.39 -1.11 13.80
CA LEU A 278 -8.96 -0.48 12.62
C LEU A 278 -10.24 -1.21 12.19
N ALA A 279 -10.21 -2.55 12.11
CA ALA A 279 -11.37 -3.37 11.75
C ALA A 279 -12.57 -3.20 12.69
N ALA A 280 -12.31 -2.96 13.99
CA ALA A 280 -13.34 -2.74 15.00
C ALA A 280 -13.82 -1.27 15.07
N SER A 281 -13.06 -0.33 14.53
CA SER A 281 -13.41 1.10 14.59
C SER A 281 -14.56 1.46 13.65
N ALA A 282 -15.41 2.39 14.07
CA ALA A 282 -16.51 2.89 13.24
C ALA A 282 -16.02 3.80 12.11
N PHE A 283 -14.89 4.48 12.32
CA PHE A 283 -14.31 5.46 11.40
C PHE A 283 -12.84 5.71 11.74
N HIS A 284 -12.02 6.03 10.73
CA HIS A 284 -10.61 6.37 10.86
C HIS A 284 -10.32 7.78 10.33
N PHE A 285 -9.50 8.57 11.02
CA PHE A 285 -9.02 9.87 10.56
C PHE A 285 -7.51 9.81 10.39
N ASP A 286 -7.02 10.17 9.21
CA ASP A 286 -5.59 10.07 8.91
C ASP A 286 -5.16 11.08 7.84
N ASN A 287 -3.87 11.40 7.84
CA ASN A 287 -3.19 11.84 6.63
C ASN A 287 -3.25 10.71 5.59
N GLU A 288 -2.92 11.01 4.33
CA GLU A 288 -2.67 9.92 3.38
C GLU A 288 -1.42 9.11 3.81
N SER A 289 -1.65 7.95 4.42
CA SER A 289 -0.66 7.09 5.07
C SER A 289 -0.92 5.59 4.82
N GLY A 290 0.02 4.73 5.23
CA GLY A 290 -0.15 3.27 5.19
C GLY A 290 -1.36 2.76 5.97
N LEU A 291 -1.80 3.45 7.04
CA LEU A 291 -2.96 3.03 7.82
C LEU A 291 -4.28 3.22 7.07
N VAL A 292 -4.36 4.17 6.13
CA VAL A 292 -5.53 4.32 5.24
C VAL A 292 -5.69 3.07 4.36
N HIS A 293 -4.60 2.55 3.81
CA HIS A 293 -4.62 1.33 3.00
C HIS A 293 -5.01 0.09 3.84
N LEU A 294 -4.50 0.00 5.07
CA LEU A 294 -4.85 -1.06 6.01
C LEU A 294 -6.32 -0.96 6.45
N ALA A 295 -6.81 0.24 6.78
CA ALA A 295 -8.21 0.49 7.11
C ALA A 295 -9.13 0.06 5.96
N ALA A 296 -8.80 0.41 4.72
CA ALA A 296 -9.54 -0.05 3.56
C ALA A 296 -9.48 -1.59 3.36
N ALA A 297 -8.36 -2.24 3.69
CA ALA A 297 -8.26 -3.69 3.71
C ALA A 297 -9.19 -4.33 4.74
N GLN A 298 -9.35 -3.68 5.90
CA GLN A 298 -10.31 -4.03 6.95
C GLN A 298 -11.73 -3.48 6.70
N GLY A 299 -11.93 -2.75 5.59
CA GLY A 299 -13.18 -2.09 5.19
C GLY A 299 -13.72 -1.04 6.14
N THR A 300 -12.82 -0.45 6.91
CA THR A 300 -13.08 0.73 7.72
C THR A 300 -13.00 1.96 6.83
N MET A 301 -14.03 2.80 6.93
CA MET A 301 -14.09 4.08 6.20
C MET A 301 -13.16 5.08 6.88
N SER A 302 -12.38 5.80 6.07
CA SER A 302 -11.50 6.85 6.56
C SER A 302 -11.92 8.24 6.07
N ALA A 303 -11.64 9.28 6.86
CA ALA A 303 -11.41 10.62 6.35
C ALA A 303 -9.91 10.81 6.16
N VAL A 304 -9.53 11.17 4.94
CA VAL A 304 -8.13 11.21 4.51
C VAL A 304 -7.77 12.62 4.09
N MET A 305 -6.80 13.21 4.77
CA MET A 305 -6.29 14.54 4.45
C MET A 305 -5.22 14.43 3.38
N PHE A 306 -5.52 14.95 2.18
CA PHE A 306 -4.59 14.97 1.07
C PHE A 306 -3.89 16.31 0.95
N GLY A 307 -2.63 16.26 0.52
CA GLY A 307 -1.85 17.45 0.19
C GLY A 307 -0.81 17.14 -0.88
N PRO A 308 0.40 16.66 -0.51
CA PRO A 308 1.44 16.37 -1.49
C PRO A 308 1.08 15.25 -2.47
N THR A 309 0.32 14.22 -2.04
CA THR A 309 -0.06 13.10 -2.90
C THR A 309 -1.32 13.38 -3.73
N PRO A 310 -1.40 12.91 -5.00
CA PRO A 310 -2.57 13.13 -5.85
C PRO A 310 -3.82 12.40 -5.33
N VAL A 311 -4.90 13.15 -5.10
CA VAL A 311 -6.18 12.61 -4.58
C VAL A 311 -6.77 11.57 -5.52
N ASP A 312 -6.80 11.87 -6.81
CA ASP A 312 -7.35 11.01 -7.87
C ASP A 312 -6.63 9.66 -8.00
N PHE A 313 -5.33 9.62 -7.69
CA PHE A 313 -4.55 8.38 -7.73
C PHE A 313 -4.64 7.58 -6.41
N PHE A 314 -4.51 8.23 -5.26
CA PHE A 314 -4.41 7.52 -3.96
C PHE A 314 -5.75 7.34 -3.23
N SER A 315 -6.82 7.99 -3.67
CA SER A 315 -8.12 7.91 -3.01
C SER A 315 -8.77 6.52 -3.07
N TYR A 316 -9.60 6.29 -2.05
CA TYR A 316 -10.51 5.16 -1.98
C TYR A 316 -11.94 5.70 -2.13
N PRO A 317 -12.78 5.14 -3.03
CA PRO A 317 -14.16 5.60 -3.21
C PRO A 317 -15.02 5.47 -1.95
N GLY A 318 -14.67 4.53 -1.06
CA GLY A 318 -15.36 4.33 0.22
C GLY A 318 -14.93 5.30 1.33
N ASN A 319 -14.02 6.24 1.07
CA ASN A 319 -13.51 7.21 2.04
C ASN A 319 -14.06 8.62 1.80
N VAL A 320 -14.02 9.44 2.85
CA VAL A 320 -14.14 10.89 2.72
C VAL A 320 -12.75 11.44 2.35
N ASN A 321 -12.50 11.61 1.06
CA ASN A 321 -11.21 12.10 0.55
C ASN A 321 -11.18 13.63 0.58
N VAL A 322 -10.53 14.21 1.59
CA VAL A 322 -10.46 15.66 1.79
C VAL A 322 -9.38 16.23 0.87
N ALA A 323 -9.80 16.73 -0.29
CA ALA A 323 -8.91 17.37 -1.24
C ALA A 323 -8.38 18.72 -0.69
N PRO A 324 -7.12 19.08 -0.98
CA PRO A 324 -6.55 20.35 -0.58
C PRO A 324 -7.20 21.53 -1.32
N GLU A 325 -7.36 22.67 -0.66
CA GLU A 325 -8.04 23.86 -1.22
C GLU A 325 -7.14 24.76 -2.07
N PHE A 326 -5.83 24.72 -1.81
CA PHE A 326 -4.89 25.66 -2.43
C PHE A 326 -4.02 25.03 -3.51
N CYS A 327 -3.33 23.94 -3.19
CA CYS A 327 -2.53 23.16 -4.13
C CYS A 327 -2.37 21.73 -3.63
N GLY A 328 -1.93 20.82 -4.48
CA GLY A 328 -1.61 19.45 -4.07
C GLY A 328 -0.98 18.66 -5.20
N GLY A 329 -0.68 17.38 -4.95
CA GLY A 329 -0.16 16.47 -5.98
C GLY A 329 1.29 16.76 -6.42
N CYS A 330 2.13 17.35 -5.56
CA CYS A 330 3.55 17.56 -5.81
C CYS A 330 4.42 16.30 -5.54
N TRP A 331 3.80 15.16 -5.28
CA TRP A 331 4.46 13.88 -5.07
C TRP A 331 5.53 13.59 -6.11
N TRP A 332 6.79 13.43 -5.65
CA TRP A 332 7.97 13.21 -6.48
C TRP A 332 8.23 14.26 -7.56
N THR A 333 7.71 15.49 -7.46
CA THR A 333 8.11 16.55 -8.42
C THR A 333 9.55 17.02 -8.21
N VAL A 334 10.08 16.82 -7.00
CA VAL A 334 11.48 17.06 -6.60
C VAL A 334 11.92 15.95 -5.62
N PRO A 335 13.23 15.65 -5.48
CA PRO A 335 13.73 14.57 -4.62
C PRO A 335 13.28 14.63 -3.15
N ASP A 336 13.21 15.83 -2.59
CA ASP A 336 12.95 16.15 -1.19
C ASP A 336 11.50 16.57 -0.93
N TRP A 337 10.57 16.20 -1.82
CA TRP A 337 9.15 16.60 -1.74
C TRP A 337 8.46 16.25 -0.41
N MET A 338 8.98 15.25 0.32
CA MET A 338 8.52 14.84 1.65
C MET A 338 9.04 15.73 2.77
N ASP A 339 10.26 16.23 2.62
CA ASP A 339 10.98 17.02 3.63
C ASP A 339 10.72 18.52 3.47
N ALA A 340 10.60 18.99 2.23
CA ALA A 340 10.44 20.41 1.90
C ALA A 340 9.31 20.65 0.90
N CYS A 341 8.55 21.73 1.10
CA CYS A 341 7.52 22.13 0.15
C CYS A 341 8.17 22.57 -1.17
N PRO A 342 7.83 21.97 -2.33
CA PRO A 342 8.42 22.37 -3.61
C PRO A 342 8.06 23.81 -4.03
N ARG A 343 7.08 24.44 -3.36
CA ARG A 343 6.70 25.84 -3.55
C ARG A 343 7.36 26.80 -2.55
N GLY A 344 8.25 26.31 -1.68
CA GLY A 344 9.01 27.13 -0.73
C GLY A 344 8.24 27.58 0.52
N PHE A 345 7.09 26.98 0.83
CA PHE A 345 6.38 27.27 2.08
C PHE A 345 6.95 26.44 3.24
N ASP A 346 7.38 27.10 4.32
CA ASP A 346 7.83 26.41 5.55
C ASP A 346 6.72 25.55 6.17
N ASN A 347 5.48 26.02 6.07
CA ASN A 347 4.27 25.30 6.44
C ASN A 347 3.41 25.05 5.19
N PRO A 348 3.44 23.83 4.60
CA PRO A 348 2.77 23.54 3.34
C PRO A 348 1.28 23.89 3.34
N LEU A 349 0.89 24.84 2.49
CA LEU A 349 -0.49 25.35 2.41
C LEU A 349 -1.49 24.30 1.91
N CYS A 350 -1.03 23.26 1.21
CA CYS A 350 -1.89 22.16 0.75
C CYS A 350 -2.69 21.53 1.89
N LEU A 351 -2.04 21.24 3.02
CA LEU A 351 -2.70 20.69 4.21
C LEU A 351 -3.13 21.78 5.18
N ARG A 352 -2.28 22.80 5.42
CA ARG A 352 -2.58 23.85 6.41
C ARG A 352 -3.85 24.64 6.10
N SER A 353 -4.21 24.83 4.83
CA SER A 353 -5.43 25.58 4.46
C SER A 353 -6.72 24.85 4.81
N THR A 354 -6.68 23.51 4.83
CA THR A 354 -7.85 22.69 5.14
C THR A 354 -8.15 22.77 6.63
N SER A 355 -9.18 23.51 7.03
CA SER A 355 -9.55 23.67 8.45
C SER A 355 -10.20 22.43 9.04
N ALA A 356 -10.11 22.26 10.37
CA ALA A 356 -10.80 21.19 11.08
C ALA A 356 -12.33 21.27 10.95
N LEU A 357 -12.90 22.48 10.93
CA LEU A 357 -14.33 22.69 10.71
C LEU A 357 -14.77 22.19 9.33
N ARG A 358 -13.98 22.42 8.28
CA ARG A 358 -14.24 21.87 6.94
C ARG A 358 -14.25 20.34 6.98
N VAL A 359 -13.26 19.72 7.63
CA VAL A 359 -13.21 18.25 7.78
C VAL A 359 -14.45 17.76 8.52
N MET A 360 -14.80 18.39 9.66
CA MET A 360 -15.97 18.03 10.45
C MET A 360 -17.26 18.07 9.63
N ASN A 361 -17.46 19.14 8.85
CA ASN A 361 -18.63 19.29 7.96
C ASN A 361 -18.70 18.19 6.89
N LEU A 362 -17.56 17.75 6.36
CA LEU A 362 -17.52 16.67 5.37
C LEU A 362 -17.82 15.30 6.00
N VAL A 363 -17.42 15.06 7.25
CA VAL A 363 -17.52 13.72 7.87
C VAL A 363 -18.78 13.51 8.70
N ARG A 364 -19.41 14.58 9.22
CA ARG A 364 -20.44 14.46 10.28
C ARG A 364 -21.57 13.48 9.98
N LEU A 365 -22.11 13.49 8.76
CA LEU A 365 -23.21 12.59 8.36
C LEU A 365 -22.72 11.15 8.20
N HIS A 366 -21.54 10.97 7.61
CA HIS A 366 -20.92 9.64 7.49
C HIS A 366 -20.62 9.04 8.85
N LEU A 367 -20.02 9.82 9.75
CA LEU A 367 -19.70 9.39 11.11
C LEU A 367 -20.98 9.06 11.90
N ALA A 368 -21.98 9.95 11.91
CA ALA A 368 -23.25 9.69 12.61
C ALA A 368 -23.95 8.42 12.11
N GLY A 369 -23.90 8.15 10.80
CA GLY A 369 -24.42 6.90 10.23
C GLY A 369 -23.64 5.67 10.71
N ARG A 370 -22.32 5.76 10.77
CA ARG A 370 -21.44 4.65 11.21
C ARG A 370 -21.54 4.35 12.70
N LEU A 371 -21.75 5.37 13.54
CA LEU A 371 -21.96 5.19 14.97
C LEU A 371 -23.30 4.53 15.31
N LYS A 372 -24.30 4.64 14.42
CA LYS A 372 -25.61 4.00 14.56
C LYS A 372 -25.67 2.60 13.95
N ALA A 373 -24.81 2.31 12.98
CA ALA A 373 -24.73 0.97 12.41
C ALA A 373 -24.32 -0.01 13.52
N PRO A 374 -24.96 -1.19 13.63
CA PRO A 374 -24.45 -2.22 14.51
C PRO A 374 -22.98 -2.42 14.14
N ALA A 375 -22.10 -2.37 15.14
CA ALA A 375 -20.69 -2.62 14.92
C ALA A 375 -20.58 -3.88 14.08
N ALA A 376 -19.80 -3.84 13.00
CA ALA A 376 -19.52 -5.03 12.18
C ALA A 376 -18.60 -5.98 12.97
N VAL A 377 -18.99 -6.33 14.19
CA VAL A 377 -18.47 -7.44 14.97
C VAL A 377 -19.00 -8.69 14.25
N GLY A 378 -18.30 -9.08 13.19
CA GLY A 378 -18.73 -10.17 12.34
C GLY A 378 -17.92 -10.40 11.06
N SER A 379 -16.95 -9.55 10.73
CA SER A 379 -16.09 -9.82 9.57
C SER A 379 -14.62 -9.48 9.79
N LEU A 380 -14.08 -9.73 10.99
CA LEU A 380 -12.69 -10.19 10.99
C LEU A 380 -12.73 -11.51 10.21
N PRO A 381 -12.06 -11.64 9.06
CA PRO A 381 -11.95 -12.94 8.43
C PRO A 381 -11.44 -13.91 9.49
N VAL A 382 -12.26 -14.91 9.85
CA VAL A 382 -11.94 -15.91 10.89
C VAL A 382 -10.58 -16.55 10.62
N ALA A 383 -10.16 -16.57 9.35
CA ALA A 383 -8.86 -17.02 8.88
C ALA A 383 -7.63 -16.19 9.35
N GLY A 384 -7.81 -15.01 9.97
CA GLY A 384 -6.71 -14.11 10.37
C GLY A 384 -6.63 -13.80 11.87
N LEU A 385 -7.59 -14.30 12.67
CA LEU A 385 -7.59 -14.16 14.12
C LEU A 385 -6.65 -15.21 14.73
N MET A 386 -5.53 -14.77 15.30
CA MET A 386 -4.68 -15.63 16.12
C MET A 386 -4.96 -15.38 17.60
N GLU A 387 -5.29 -16.42 18.34
CA GLU A 387 -5.31 -16.34 19.81
C GLU A 387 -3.90 -16.02 20.31
N GLY A 388 -3.79 -15.02 21.18
CA GLY A 388 -2.50 -14.56 21.69
C GLY A 388 -1.75 -15.70 22.38
N ALA A 389 -0.78 -16.29 21.68
CA ALA A 389 0.08 -17.30 22.26
C ALA A 389 0.81 -16.70 23.46
N ALA A 390 0.65 -17.35 24.62
CA ALA A 390 1.50 -17.10 25.77
C ALA A 390 2.96 -17.30 25.34
N SER A 391 3.81 -16.34 25.69
CA SER A 391 5.24 -16.43 25.60
C SER A 391 5.73 -17.69 26.34
N HIS A 392 6.15 -18.71 25.61
CA HIS A 392 7.01 -19.76 26.17
C HIS A 392 8.47 -19.34 25.97
N GLU A 393 8.97 -18.58 26.94
CA GLU A 393 10.38 -18.67 27.31
C GLU A 393 10.64 -20.02 28.00
N ALA A 394 11.89 -20.46 27.89
CA ALA A 394 12.53 -21.60 28.54
C ALA A 394 12.31 -22.99 27.90
N GLN A 395 13.31 -23.45 27.14
CA GLN A 395 14.40 -24.27 27.71
C GLN A 395 15.42 -24.61 26.61
N SER A 396 16.57 -23.95 26.65
CA SER A 396 17.80 -24.46 26.05
C SER A 396 18.42 -25.50 26.98
N ARG A 397 18.59 -26.72 26.49
CA ARG A 397 19.72 -27.58 26.82
C ARG A 397 20.31 -28.09 25.52
#